data_AF-A0A2N0Z368-F1
#
_entry.id   AF-A0A2N0Z368-F1
#
_cell.length_a   1.000
_cell.length_b   1.000
_cell.length_c   1.000
_cell.angle_alpha   90.00
_cell.angle_beta   90.00
_cell.angle_gamma   90.00
#
_symmetry.space_group_name_H-M   'P 1'
#
loop_
_entity.id
_entity.type
_entity.pdbx_description
1 polymer ?
#
loop_
_entity_poly.entity_id
_entity_poly.type
_entity_poly.pdbx_seq_one_letter_code
_entity_poly.pdbx_strand_id
1 'polypeptide(L)'
;MLDMMGLHVQLLEVFPKAIKGMLAVYFIFKVLDFGSGLLKTWKGVVDYSSRVMRDGIIRWIGELVGIVFVLTIDMVLGLNFFLTGFALSLFIYKEGGSIDENLKAIDVNLPEAVSEKLKVFNKGK
;
A
#
# COMPACT_ATOMS: atom_id res chain seq x y z
N MET A 1 2.25 24.45 -22.00
CA MET A 1 3.21 23.40 -21.62
C MET A 1 4.01 23.80 -20.36
N LEU A 2 4.43 25.06 -20.19
CA LEU A 2 5.00 25.55 -18.92
C LEU A 2 3.99 25.59 -17.75
N ASP A 3 2.71 25.88 -17.99
CA ASP A 3 1.69 25.96 -16.92
C ASP A 3 1.31 24.61 -16.30
N MET A 4 1.40 23.50 -17.05
CA MET A 4 1.10 22.18 -16.48
C MET A 4 2.18 21.73 -15.48
N MET A 5 3.44 22.07 -15.72
CA MET A 5 4.52 21.76 -14.76
C MET A 5 4.40 22.55 -13.45
N GLY A 6 3.87 23.78 -13.50
CA GLY A 6 3.65 24.59 -12.30
C GLY A 6 2.60 24.01 -11.34
N LEU A 7 1.52 23.45 -11.87
CA LEU A 7 0.44 22.84 -11.06
C LEU A 7 0.91 21.56 -10.33
N HIS A 8 1.75 20.74 -10.98
CA HIS A 8 2.27 19.50 -10.40
C HIS A 8 3.21 19.74 -9.20
N VAL A 9 4.02 20.80 -9.25
CA VAL A 9 4.94 21.16 -8.16
C VAL A 9 4.16 21.70 -6.97
N GLN A 10 3.14 22.54 -7.20
CA GLN A 10 2.34 23.14 -6.13
C GLN A 10 1.52 22.11 -5.34
N LEU A 11 0.93 21.10 -5.99
CA LEU A 11 0.12 20.09 -5.29
C LEU A 11 0.95 19.23 -4.34
N LEU A 12 2.19 18.87 -4.72
CA LEU A 12 3.10 18.10 -3.87
C LEU A 12 3.67 18.93 -2.72
N GLU A 13 3.73 20.24 -2.86
CA GLU A 13 4.15 21.16 -1.80
C GLU A 13 3.07 21.34 -0.72
N VAL A 14 1.79 21.21 -1.07
CA VAL A 14 0.67 21.22 -0.11
C VAL A 14 0.75 20.06 0.89
N PHE A 15 1.35 18.92 0.50
CA PHE A 15 1.45 17.78 1.40
C PHE A 15 2.56 17.93 2.44
N PRO A 16 2.26 17.65 3.73
CA PRO A 16 3.27 17.53 4.76
C PRO A 16 4.33 16.49 4.35
N LYS A 17 5.58 16.73 4.73
CA LYS A 17 6.70 15.80 4.48
C LYS A 17 6.38 14.38 4.96
N ALA A 18 5.67 14.24 6.07
CA ALA A 18 5.20 12.97 6.60
C ALA A 18 4.30 12.22 5.60
N ILE A 19 3.26 12.86 5.07
CA ILE A 19 2.31 12.24 4.12
C ILE A 19 3.01 11.82 2.83
N LYS A 20 3.94 12.65 2.31
CA LYS A 20 4.78 12.28 1.17
C LYS A 20 5.60 11.03 1.44
N GLY A 21 6.24 10.96 2.61
CA GLY A 21 6.99 9.78 3.04
C GLY A 21 6.10 8.53 3.15
N MET A 22 4.90 8.68 3.70
CA MET A 22 3.95 7.57 3.84
C MET A 22 3.44 7.08 2.49
N LEU A 23 3.13 7.98 1.54
CA LEU A 23 2.80 7.59 0.17
C LEU A 23 3.95 6.83 -0.51
N ALA A 24 5.20 7.29 -0.33
CA ALA A 24 6.36 6.59 -0.86
C ALA A 24 6.51 5.18 -0.25
N VAL A 25 6.38 5.05 1.06
CA VAL A 25 6.39 3.75 1.75
C VAL A 25 5.25 2.85 1.27
N TYR A 26 4.04 3.39 1.10
CA TYR A 26 2.90 2.66 0.56
C TYR A 26 3.17 2.09 -0.82
N PHE A 27 3.73 2.89 -1.75
CA PHE A 27 4.09 2.40 -3.08
C PHE A 27 5.21 1.35 -3.04
N ILE A 28 6.22 1.52 -2.18
CA ILE A 28 7.26 0.50 -1.98
C ILE A 28 6.62 -0.82 -1.53
N PHE A 29 5.71 -0.76 -0.55
CA PHE A 29 5.01 -1.96 -0.06
C PHE A 29 4.16 -2.60 -1.15
N LYS A 30 3.48 -1.83 -2.00
CA LYS A 30 2.75 -2.38 -3.17
C LYS A 30 3.64 -3.13 -4.14
N VAL A 31 4.82 -2.58 -4.43
CA VAL A 31 5.80 -3.23 -5.33
C VAL A 31 6.34 -4.51 -4.68
N LEU A 32 6.65 -4.47 -3.39
CA LEU A 32 7.10 -5.64 -2.64
C LEU A 32 6.03 -6.72 -2.55
N ASP A 33 4.77 -6.36 -2.29
CA ASP A 33 3.64 -7.29 -2.25
C ASP A 33 3.45 -7.97 -3.61
N PHE A 34 3.38 -7.17 -4.69
CA PHE A 34 3.28 -7.69 -6.04
C PHE A 34 4.44 -8.62 -6.40
N GLY A 35 5.68 -8.19 -6.10
CA GLY A 35 6.88 -9.00 -6.34
C GLY A 35 6.87 -10.30 -5.56
N SER A 36 6.54 -10.26 -4.26
CA SER A 36 6.47 -11.46 -3.42
C SER A 36 5.36 -12.42 -3.87
N GLY A 37 4.23 -11.90 -4.35
CA GLY A 37 3.16 -12.69 -4.96
C GLY A 37 3.62 -13.40 -6.23
N LEU A 38 4.40 -12.72 -7.09
CA LEU A 38 4.99 -13.35 -8.28
C LEU A 38 6.01 -14.43 -7.91
N LEU A 39 6.88 -14.19 -6.92
CA LEU A 39 7.85 -15.18 -6.45
C LEU A 39 7.17 -16.49 -6.00
N LYS A 40 6.03 -16.39 -5.32
CA LYS A 40 5.20 -17.55 -4.93
C LYS A 40 4.76 -18.37 -6.14
N THR A 41 4.38 -17.69 -7.23
CA THR A 41 4.00 -18.37 -8.48
C THR A 41 5.20 -19.00 -9.18
N TRP A 42 6.35 -18.33 -9.20
CA TRP A 42 7.56 -18.85 -9.83
C TRP A 42 8.18 -20.02 -9.07
N LYS A 43 8.03 -20.07 -7.74
CA LYS A 43 8.42 -21.25 -6.93
C LYS A 43 7.47 -22.44 -7.14
N GLY A 44 6.36 -22.26 -7.84
CA GLY A 44 5.37 -23.32 -8.06
C GLY A 44 4.50 -23.63 -6.83
N VAL A 45 4.45 -22.70 -5.86
CA VAL A 45 3.59 -22.86 -4.67
C VAL A 45 2.12 -22.65 -5.03
N VAL A 46 1.84 -21.79 -6.01
CA VAL A 46 0.51 -21.53 -6.56
C VAL A 46 0.65 -21.27 -8.06
N ASP A 47 -0.31 -21.72 -8.86
CA ASP A 47 -0.31 -21.42 -10.29
C ASP A 47 -0.51 -19.93 -10.58
N TYR A 48 0.18 -19.43 -11.61
CA TYR A 48 -0.05 -18.08 -12.09
C TYR A 48 -1.47 -17.93 -12.63
N SER A 49 -2.17 -16.88 -12.18
CA SER A 49 -3.52 -16.56 -12.64
C SER A 49 -3.65 -15.08 -12.94
N SER A 50 -3.90 -14.75 -14.22
CA SER A 50 -4.15 -13.37 -14.65
C SER A 50 -5.38 -12.75 -13.97
N ARG A 51 -6.34 -13.58 -13.53
CA ARG A 51 -7.51 -13.11 -12.77
C ARG A 51 -7.08 -12.59 -11.39
N VAL A 52 -6.27 -13.36 -10.67
CA VAL A 52 -5.73 -12.96 -9.35
C VAL A 52 -4.92 -11.67 -9.48
N MET A 53 -4.07 -11.58 -10.50
CA MET A 53 -3.27 -10.37 -10.76
C MET A 53 -4.17 -9.15 -11.05
N ARG A 54 -5.18 -9.31 -11.91
CA ARG A 54 -6.16 -8.25 -12.20
C ARG A 54 -6.90 -7.81 -10.94
N ASP A 55 -7.36 -8.75 -10.12
CA ASP A 55 -8.09 -8.44 -8.90
C ASP A 55 -7.20 -7.70 -7.89
N GLY A 56 -5.89 -8.02 -7.84
CA GLY A 56 -4.88 -7.26 -7.10
C GLY A 56 -4.72 -5.82 -7.60
N ILE A 57 -4.67 -5.61 -8.92
CA ILE A 57 -4.61 -4.26 -9.52
C ILE A 57 -5.89 -3.47 -9.24
N ILE A 58 -7.06 -4.08 -9.38
CA ILE A 58 -8.36 -3.44 -9.06
C ILE A 58 -8.38 -3.00 -7.60
N ARG A 59 -7.90 -3.86 -6.69
CA ARG A 59 -7.79 -3.53 -5.27
C ARG A 59 -6.84 -2.35 -5.03
N TRP A 60 -5.69 -2.32 -5.70
CA TRP A 60 -4.75 -1.19 -5.61
C TRP A 60 -5.40 0.12 -6.08
N ILE A 61 -6.11 0.11 -7.21
CA ILE A 61 -6.85 1.28 -7.69
C ILE A 61 -7.91 1.71 -6.67
N GLY A 62 -8.66 0.76 -6.09
CA GLY A 62 -9.65 1.05 -5.06
C GLY A 62 -9.06 1.71 -3.81
N GLU A 63 -7.88 1.27 -3.38
CA GLU A 63 -7.14 1.91 -2.27
C GLU A 63 -6.71 3.33 -2.62
N LEU A 64 -6.22 3.57 -3.85
CA LEU A 64 -5.86 4.93 -4.30
C LEU A 64 -7.08 5.86 -4.29
N VAL A 65 -8.24 5.37 -4.77
CA VAL A 65 -9.50 6.11 -4.68
C VAL A 65 -9.85 6.40 -3.23
N GLY A 66 -9.71 5.43 -2.33
CA GLY A 66 -9.92 5.60 -0.90
C GLY A 66 -8.99 6.64 -0.28
N ILE A 67 -7.70 6.63 -0.62
CA ILE A 67 -6.72 7.63 -0.15
C ILE A 67 -7.13 9.03 -0.60
N VAL A 68 -7.48 9.20 -1.89
CA VAL A 68 -7.91 10.50 -2.42
C VAL A 68 -9.20 10.98 -1.75
N PHE A 69 -10.13 10.07 -1.47
CA PHE A 69 -11.37 10.39 -0.76
C PHE A 69 -11.08 10.89 0.66
N VAL A 70 -10.27 10.17 1.43
CA VAL A 70 -9.90 10.56 2.81
C VAL A 70 -9.10 11.87 2.82
N LEU A 71 -8.22 12.06 1.84
CA LEU A 71 -7.49 13.31 1.63
C LEU A 71 -8.42 14.50 1.43
N THR A 72 -9.46 14.31 0.63
CA THR A 72 -10.49 15.33 0.40
C THR A 72 -11.20 15.69 1.70
N ILE A 73 -11.54 14.70 2.54
CA ILE A 73 -12.14 14.94 3.86
C ILE A 73 -11.20 15.74 4.76
N ASP A 74 -9.92 15.37 4.85
CA ASP A 74 -8.95 16.12 5.67
C ASP A 74 -8.84 17.58 5.24
N MET A 75 -8.85 17.85 3.93
CA MET A 75 -8.77 19.21 3.39
C MET A 75 -10.03 20.02 3.68
N VAL A 76 -11.21 19.43 3.47
CA VAL A 76 -12.51 20.11 3.69
C VAL A 76 -12.74 20.38 5.17
N LEU A 77 -12.34 19.47 6.06
CA LEU A 77 -12.54 19.58 7.50
C LEU A 77 -11.36 20.21 8.25
N GLY A 78 -10.26 20.54 7.57
CA GLY A 78 -9.08 21.15 8.18
C GLY A 78 -8.34 20.25 9.19
N LEU A 79 -8.37 18.93 8.98
CA LEU A 79 -7.86 17.93 9.95
C LEU A 79 -6.34 17.70 9.89
N ASN A 80 -5.59 18.59 9.23
CA ASN A 80 -4.13 18.52 9.12
C ASN A 80 -3.60 17.14 8.68
N PHE A 81 -4.30 16.49 7.74
CA PHE A 81 -3.95 15.19 7.15
C PHE A 81 -3.94 14.00 8.13
N PHE A 82 -4.63 14.12 9.27
CA PHE A 82 -4.70 13.04 10.26
C PHE A 82 -5.36 11.78 9.69
N LEU A 83 -6.50 11.91 9.01
CA LEU A 83 -7.22 10.75 8.48
C LEU A 83 -6.44 10.09 7.34
N THR A 84 -5.78 10.86 6.49
CA THR A 84 -4.96 10.39 5.39
C THR A 84 -3.77 9.60 5.91
N GLY A 85 -3.08 10.13 6.93
CA GLY A 85 -2.00 9.42 7.60
C GLY A 85 -2.48 8.10 8.21
N PHE A 86 -3.65 8.11 8.86
CA PHE A 86 -4.24 6.90 9.41
C PHE A 86 -4.59 5.86 8.33
N ALA A 87 -5.27 6.27 7.25
CA ALA A 87 -5.62 5.40 6.13
C ALA A 87 -4.39 4.80 5.44
N LEU A 88 -3.37 5.63 5.17
CA LEU A 88 -2.09 5.16 4.61
C LEU A 88 -1.41 4.15 5.54
N SER A 89 -1.41 4.38 6.85
CA SER A 89 -0.83 3.45 7.81
C SER A 89 -1.52 2.09 7.79
N LEU A 90 -2.85 2.08 7.72
CA LEU A 90 -3.64 0.85 7.63
C LEU A 90 -3.38 0.09 6.32
N PHE A 91 -3.29 0.80 5.20
CA PHE A 91 -2.97 0.15 3.93
C PHE A 91 -1.55 -0.41 3.90
N ILE A 92 -0.54 0.36 4.33
CA ILE A 92 0.85 -0.12 4.47
C ILE A 92 0.91 -1.38 5.34
N TYR A 93 0.22 -1.35 6.48
CA TYR A 93 0.16 -2.48 7.39
C TYR A 93 -0.44 -3.72 6.71
N LYS A 94 -1.55 -3.56 5.97
CA LYS A 94 -2.20 -4.66 5.25
C LYS A 94 -1.27 -5.28 4.21
N GLU A 95 -0.57 -4.46 3.42
CA GLU A 95 0.41 -4.94 2.46
C GLU A 95 1.57 -5.68 3.14
N GLY A 96 2.02 -5.19 4.31
CA GLY A 96 3.05 -5.86 5.12
C GLY A 96 2.65 -7.29 5.51
N GLY A 97 1.39 -7.49 5.93
CA GLY A 97 0.87 -8.84 6.20
C GLY A 97 0.87 -9.75 4.98
N SER A 98 0.43 -9.23 3.83
CA SER A 98 0.42 -9.97 2.55
C SER A 98 1.84 -10.36 2.10
N ILE A 99 2.82 -9.47 2.24
CA ILE A 99 4.24 -9.75 1.98
C ILE A 99 4.75 -10.88 2.88
N ASP A 100 4.50 -10.80 4.19
CA ASP A 100 4.93 -11.83 5.15
C ASP A 100 4.34 -13.21 4.81
N GLU A 101 3.07 -13.28 4.41
CA GLU A 101 2.44 -14.52 3.96
C GLU A 101 3.08 -15.06 2.67
N ASN A 102 3.36 -14.20 1.69
CA ASN A 102 3.99 -14.60 0.44
C ASN A 102 5.42 -15.09 0.66
N LEU A 103 6.20 -14.42 1.51
CA LEU A 103 7.56 -14.81 1.87
C LEU A 103 7.60 -16.14 2.63
N LYS A 104 6.70 -16.34 3.60
CA LYS A 104 6.57 -17.63 4.30
C LYS A 104 6.21 -18.77 3.37
N ALA A 105 5.33 -18.53 2.40
CA ALA A 105 4.98 -19.53 1.41
C ALA A 105 6.17 -19.99 0.57
N ILE A 106 7.23 -19.18 0.48
CA ILE A 106 8.49 -19.52 -0.18
C ILE A 106 9.63 -19.85 0.78
N ASP A 107 9.33 -20.19 2.04
CA ASP A 107 10.28 -20.55 3.11
C ASP A 107 11.21 -19.39 3.55
N VAL A 108 10.85 -18.16 3.24
CA VAL A 108 11.54 -16.96 3.74
C VAL A 108 10.78 -16.43 4.96
N ASN A 109 11.27 -16.76 6.15
CA ASN A 109 10.65 -16.35 7.40
C ASN A 109 11.22 -15.02 7.88
N LEU A 110 10.34 -14.02 8.05
CA LEU A 110 10.70 -12.78 8.74
C LEU A 110 10.87 -13.05 10.24
N PRO A 111 11.69 -12.24 10.96
CA PRO A 111 11.81 -12.33 12.41
C PRO A 111 10.44 -12.28 13.10
N GLU A 112 10.26 -13.06 14.17
CA GLU A 112 8.97 -13.18 14.87
C GLU A 112 8.42 -11.83 15.33
N ALA A 113 9.29 -10.94 15.83
CA ALA A 113 8.92 -9.59 16.23
C ALA A 113 8.28 -8.77 15.09
N VAL A 114 8.62 -9.07 13.82
CA VAL A 114 8.03 -8.42 12.64
C VAL A 114 6.74 -9.13 12.24
N SER A 115 6.79 -10.46 12.12
CA SER A 115 5.67 -11.34 11.74
C SER A 115 4.48 -11.22 12.69
N GLU A 116 4.68 -11.22 14.01
CA GLU A 116 3.61 -11.05 14.99
C GLU A 116 2.94 -9.69 14.90
N LYS A 117 3.75 -8.64 14.69
CA LYS A 117 3.23 -7.28 14.56
C LYS A 117 2.40 -7.11 13.31
N LEU A 118 2.61 -7.90 12.26
CA LEU A 118 1.85 -7.86 10.99
C LEU A 118 0.58 -8.74 10.97
N LYS A 119 0.41 -9.64 11.94
CA LYS A 119 -0.75 -10.56 12.03
C LYS A 119 -2.04 -9.93 12.61
N VAL A 120 -1.95 -8.75 13.23
CA VAL A 120 -3.04 -8.17 14.05
C VAL A 120 -4.28 -7.80 13.22
N PHE A 121 -4.13 -7.52 11.92
CA PHE A 121 -5.27 -7.19 11.03
C PHE A 121 -5.66 -8.29 10.03
N ASN A 122 -4.99 -9.45 10.04
CA ASN A 122 -5.29 -10.52 9.08
C ASN A 122 -6.36 -11.52 9.56
N LYS A 123 -7.28 -11.05 10.42
CA LYS A 123 -8.51 -11.78 10.78
C LYS A 123 -9.65 -11.33 9.86
N GLY A 124 -9.59 -11.78 8.61
CA GLY A 124 -10.62 -11.53 7.61
C GLY A 124 -10.51 -12.53 6.48
N LYS A 125 -10.92 -13.77 6.74
CA LYS A 125 -11.55 -14.58 5.71
C LYS A 125 -13.01 -14.15 5.60
#